data_AF-A0A3B9RR73-F1
#
_entry.id   AF-A0A3B9RR73-F1
#
_cell.length_a   1.000
_cell.length_b   1.000
_cell.length_c   1.000
_cell.angle_alpha   90.00
_cell.angle_beta   90.00
_cell.angle_gamma   90.00
#
_symmetry.space_group_name_H-M   'P 1'
#
loop_
_entity.id
_entity.type
_entity.pdbx_description
1 polymer ?
#
loop_
_entity_poly.entity_id
_entity_poly.type
_entity_poly.pdbx_seq_one_letter_code
_entity_poly.pdbx_strand_id
1 'polypeptide(L)'
;RVFPSQGFGMCLIGETPHVIHDKDTILIHEGEVHPHVAAPGYALWYLWVIRHIENDRYGIQTVPPQYQWVTAPDAQIWEPKKDSY
;
A
#
# COMPACT_ATOMS: atom_id res chain seq x y z
N ARG A 1 2.27 -3.09 10.62
CA ARG A 1 2.27 -2.49 11.99
C ARG A 1 1.19 -1.43 12.03
N VAL A 2 0.37 -1.44 13.07
CA VAL A 2 -0.68 -0.44 13.27
C VAL A 2 -0.44 0.29 14.59
N PHE A 3 -0.61 1.61 14.62
CA PHE A 3 -0.50 2.40 15.83
C PHE A 3 -1.70 3.36 15.98
N PRO A 4 -2.36 3.40 17.15
CA PRO A 4 -2.27 2.43 18.25
C PRO A 4 -2.60 0.97 17.82
N SER A 5 -2.08 -0.03 18.53
CA SER A 5 -2.07 -1.44 18.05
C SER A 5 -3.43 -2.13 17.99
N GLN A 6 -4.46 -1.57 18.64
CA GLN A 6 -5.85 -2.04 18.53
C GLN A 6 -6.55 -1.60 17.25
N GLY A 7 -5.91 -0.76 16.43
CA GLY A 7 -6.43 -0.33 15.15
C GLY A 7 -6.39 -1.41 14.08
N PHE A 8 -6.77 -1.00 12.88
CA PHE A 8 -6.69 -1.83 11.68
C PHE A 8 -6.38 -0.96 10.45
N GLY A 9 -6.00 -1.62 9.37
CA GLY A 9 -6.01 -1.09 8.02
C GLY A 9 -6.75 -2.05 7.10
N MET A 10 -6.79 -1.72 5.82
CA MET A 10 -7.26 -2.63 4.80
C MET A 10 -6.27 -2.65 3.65
N CYS A 11 -6.12 -3.80 3.01
CA CYS A 11 -5.48 -3.91 1.72
C CYS A 11 -6.42 -4.60 0.74
N LEU A 12 -6.28 -4.26 -0.53
CA LEU A 12 -6.90 -4.99 -1.62
C LEU A 12 -5.85 -5.96 -2.17
N ILE A 13 -6.24 -7.18 -2.56
CA ILE A 13 -5.41 -8.09 -3.35
C ILE A 13 -6.22 -8.44 -4.61
N GLY A 14 -5.78 -7.90 -5.74
CA GLY A 14 -6.60 -7.88 -6.94
C GLY A 14 -7.89 -7.08 -6.69
N GLU A 15 -9.01 -7.77 -6.51
CA GLU A 15 -10.31 -7.20 -6.15
C GLU A 15 -10.82 -7.64 -4.77
N THR A 16 -10.04 -8.45 -4.04
CA THR A 16 -10.44 -9.01 -2.75
C THR A 16 -9.97 -8.12 -1.61
N PRO A 17 -10.88 -7.57 -0.77
CA PRO A 17 -10.48 -6.77 0.39
C PRO A 17 -10.08 -7.66 1.57
N HIS A 18 -9.02 -7.27 2.26
CA HIS A 18 -8.55 -7.90 3.49
C HIS A 18 -8.41 -6.86 4.60
N VAL A 19 -8.86 -7.20 5.81
CA VAL A 19 -8.60 -6.40 7.02
C VAL A 19 -7.25 -6.81 7.58
N ILE A 20 -6.43 -5.81 7.92
CA ILE A 20 -5.05 -6.00 8.41
C ILE A 20 -4.94 -5.43 9.83
N HIS A 21 -4.51 -6.27 10.78
CA HIS A 21 -4.24 -5.89 12.16
C HIS A 21 -2.73 -5.72 12.41
N ASP A 22 -2.35 -5.28 13.62
CA ASP A 22 -0.94 -5.16 13.95
C ASP A 22 -0.22 -6.51 13.82
N LYS A 23 0.94 -6.49 13.16
CA LYS A 23 1.82 -7.63 12.89
C LYS A 23 1.30 -8.67 11.89
N ASP A 24 0.16 -8.45 11.25
CA ASP A 24 -0.28 -9.30 10.15
C ASP A 24 0.70 -9.27 8.97
N THR A 25 0.66 -10.34 8.18
CA THR A 25 1.43 -10.50 6.93
C THR A 25 0.48 -10.95 5.84
N ILE A 26 0.64 -10.42 4.64
CA ILE A 26 -0.10 -10.84 3.46
C ILE A 26 0.86 -11.29 2.35
N LEU A 27 0.46 -12.32 1.62
CA LEU A 27 1.16 -12.80 0.43
C LEU A 27 0.50 -12.18 -0.80
N ILE A 28 1.33 -11.73 -1.73
CA ILE A 28 0.93 -11.08 -2.96
C ILE A 28 1.53 -11.89 -4.10
N HIS A 29 0.68 -12.34 -5.01
CA HIS A 29 1.07 -13.08 -6.19
C HIS A 29 1.38 -12.14 -7.36
N GLU A 30 2.06 -12.69 -8.37
CA GLU A 30 2.41 -11.96 -9.58
C GLU A 30 1.16 -11.35 -10.24
N GLY A 31 1.26 -10.09 -10.66
CA GLY A 31 0.18 -9.37 -11.35
C GLY A 31 -0.93 -8.83 -10.45
N GLU A 32 -0.94 -9.13 -9.15
CA GLU A 32 -1.97 -8.62 -8.25
C GLU A 32 -1.72 -7.16 -7.87
N VAL A 33 -2.73 -6.32 -8.09
CA VAL A 33 -2.76 -4.93 -7.61
C VAL A 33 -3.06 -4.94 -6.11
N HIS A 34 -2.29 -4.17 -5.32
CA HIS A 34 -2.28 -4.32 -3.86
C HIS A 34 -2.24 -3.00 -3.03
N PRO A 35 -3.15 -2.04 -3.26
CA PRO A 35 -3.21 -0.81 -2.48
C PRO A 35 -3.55 -1.08 -1.01
N HIS A 36 -3.04 -0.22 -0.13
CA HIS A 36 -3.29 -0.26 1.32
C HIS A 36 -3.88 1.07 1.77
N VAL A 37 -4.80 1.01 2.74
CA VAL A 37 -5.39 2.18 3.40
C VAL A 37 -5.39 1.97 4.91
N ALA A 38 -5.13 3.04 5.66
CA ALA A 38 -5.22 3.02 7.11
C ALA A 38 -6.62 3.42 7.58
N ALA A 39 -7.12 2.83 8.67
CA ALA A 39 -8.32 3.36 9.32
C ALA A 39 -8.06 4.78 9.87
N PRO A 40 -9.07 5.68 9.86
CA PRO A 40 -8.92 7.03 10.38
C PRO A 40 -8.41 7.04 11.83
N GLY A 41 -7.43 7.90 12.13
CA GLY A 41 -6.82 8.01 13.46
C GLY A 41 -5.73 6.97 13.77
N TYR A 42 -5.44 6.05 12.84
CA TYR A 42 -4.39 5.06 12.98
C TYR A 42 -3.28 5.27 11.95
N ALA A 43 -2.03 5.08 12.38
CA ALA A 43 -0.90 4.97 11.48
C ALA A 43 -0.71 3.51 11.06
N LEU A 44 -0.57 3.29 9.74
CA LEU A 44 -0.21 2.00 9.16
C LEU A 44 1.22 2.09 8.61
N TRP A 45 2.10 1.20 9.08
CA TRP A 45 3.44 1.01 8.55
C TRP A 45 3.60 -0.43 8.08
N TYR A 46 4.15 -0.65 6.90
CA TYR A 46 4.33 -1.97 6.32
C TYR A 46 5.68 -2.09 5.62
N LEU A 47 6.22 -3.32 5.58
CA LEU A 47 7.50 -3.66 4.97
C LEU A 47 7.24 -4.53 3.74
N TRP A 48 7.87 -4.18 2.63
CA TRP A 48 7.89 -4.99 1.42
C TRP A 48 9.11 -5.90 1.41
N VAL A 49 8.88 -7.18 1.13
CA VAL A 49 9.94 -8.14 0.84
C VAL A 49 9.59 -8.79 -0.48
N ILE A 50 10.37 -8.49 -1.52
CA ILE A 50 10.17 -9.03 -2.86
C ILE A 50 11.34 -9.96 -3.15
N ARG A 51 11.02 -11.21 -3.47
CA ARG A 51 12.02 -12.21 -3.84
C ARG A 51 12.49 -11.94 -5.27
N HIS A 52 13.81 -11.93 -5.48
CA HIS A 52 14.39 -12.02 -6.82
C HIS A 52 14.36 -13.48 -7.31
N ILE A 53 14.02 -13.67 -8.57
CA ILE A 53 14.09 -14.97 -9.24
C ILE A 53 15.45 -15.07 -9.96
N GLU A 54 16.00 -16.28 -10.04
CA GLU A 54 17.27 -16.52 -10.72
C GLU A 54 17.16 -16.11 -12.20
N ASN A 55 18.08 -15.28 -12.67
CA ASN A 55 18.07 -14.65 -14.00
C ASN A 55 16.85 -13.74 -14.29
N ASP A 56 15.99 -13.48 -13.31
CA ASP A 56 14.83 -12.60 -13.41
C ASP A 56 14.70 -11.74 -12.15
N ARG A 57 15.60 -10.75 -12.07
CA ARG A 57 15.67 -9.83 -10.95
C ARG A 57 14.49 -8.87 -11.03
N TYR A 58 13.69 -8.80 -9.96
CA TYR A 58 12.71 -7.73 -9.78
C TYR A 58 13.31 -6.34 -10.06
N GLY A 59 12.67 -5.63 -10.98
CA GLY A 59 13.06 -4.30 -11.45
C GLY A 59 12.16 -3.22 -10.85
N ILE A 60 11.45 -2.51 -11.72
CA ILE A 60 10.46 -1.50 -11.34
C ILE A 60 9.06 -2.10 -11.32
N GLN A 61 8.20 -1.53 -10.49
CA GLN A 61 6.79 -1.84 -10.45
C GLN A 61 6.08 -1.41 -11.74
N THR A 62 5.07 -2.18 -12.15
CA THR A 62 4.12 -1.77 -13.18
C THR A 62 2.92 -1.08 -12.51
N VAL A 63 2.40 -0.02 -13.14
CA VAL A 63 1.23 0.71 -12.65
C VAL A 63 0.09 0.54 -13.65
N PRO A 64 -1.09 0.03 -13.24
CA PRO A 64 -2.24 -0.11 -14.13
C PRO A 64 -2.62 1.23 -14.78
N PRO A 65 -3.06 1.25 -16.06
CA PRO A 65 -3.37 2.48 -16.79
C PRO A 65 -4.26 3.47 -16.04
N GLN A 66 -5.29 2.98 -15.34
CA GLN A 66 -6.22 3.79 -14.56
C GLN A 66 -5.58 4.53 -13.38
N TYR A 67 -4.41 4.09 -12.92
CA TYR A 67 -3.68 4.68 -11.80
C TYR A 67 -2.39 5.38 -12.24
N GLN A 68 -2.06 5.41 -13.53
CA GLN A 68 -0.81 6.04 -14.00
C GLN A 68 -0.68 7.50 -13.60
N TRP A 69 -1.79 8.21 -13.46
CA TRP A 69 -1.79 9.62 -13.03
C TRP A 69 -1.09 9.85 -11.68
N VAL A 70 -1.02 8.86 -10.79
CA VAL A 70 -0.38 9.02 -9.46
C VAL A 70 1.14 9.16 -9.55
N THR A 71 1.75 8.80 -10.68
CA THR A 71 3.20 8.90 -10.89
C THR A 71 3.60 10.21 -11.58
N ALA A 72 2.63 11.04 -11.96
CA ALA A 72 2.89 12.32 -12.61
C ALA A 72 3.54 13.31 -11.62
N PRO A 73 4.52 14.12 -12.04
CA PRO A 73 5.17 15.12 -11.17
C PRO A 73 4.22 16.15 -10.56
N ASP A 74 3.10 16.42 -11.24
CA ASP A 74 2.06 17.37 -10.89
C ASP A 74 0.77 16.70 -10.40
N ALA A 75 0.84 15.41 -10.03
CA ALA A 75 -0.30 14.66 -9.51
C ALA A 75 -0.94 15.41 -8.33
N GLN A 76 -2.24 15.71 -8.45
CA GLN A 76 -2.99 16.34 -7.37
C GLN A 76 -3.36 15.28 -6.32
N ILE A 77 -2.46 15.10 -5.35
CA ILE A 77 -2.66 14.20 -4.22
C ILE A 77 -3.33 14.99 -3.09
N TRP A 78 -4.34 14.38 -2.45
CA TRP A 78 -4.98 14.98 -1.29
C TRP A 78 -3.96 15.16 -0.16
N GLU A 79 -3.85 16.38 0.36
CA GLU A 79 -3.09 16.67 1.57
C GLU A 79 -4.06 17.09 2.69
N PRO A 80 -3.84 16.62 3.94
CA PRO A 80 -4.56 17.16 5.07
C PRO A 80 -4.23 18.65 5.22
N LYS A 81 -5.24 19.44 5.63
CA LYS A 81 -5.03 20.86 5.93
C LYS A 81 -4.01 20.97 7.06
N LYS A 82 -2.90 21.66 6.79
CA LYS A 82 -1.88 22.00 7.80
C LYS A 82 -2.38 23.23 8.54
N ASP A 83 -3.02 23.04 9.69
CA ASP A 83 -3.27 24.17 10.59
C ASP A 83 -1.94 24.58 11.22
N SER A 84 -1.56 25.85 11.07
CA SER A 84 -0.40 26.42 11.74
C SER A 84 -0.71 26.55 13.23
N TYR A 85 -0.09 25.70 14.06
CA TYR A 85 -0.05 25.86 15.51
C TYR A 85 0.80 27.06 15.92
#